data_AF-A0A143PWP7-F1
#
_entry.id   AF-A0A143PWP7-F1
#
_cell.length_a   1.000
_cell.length_b   1.000
_cell.length_c   1.000
_cell.angle_alpha   90.00
_cell.angle_beta   90.00
_cell.angle_gamma   90.00
#
_symmetry.space_group_name_H-M   'P 1'
#
loop_
_entity.id
_entity.type
_entity.pdbx_description
1 polymer ?
#
loop_
_entity_poly.entity_id
_entity_poly.type
_entity_poly.pdbx_seq_one_letter_code
_entity_poly.pdbx_strand_id
1 'polypeptide(L)'
;MIRTEEEWRAFWSHLPTRQTVPPIDFSRATLFAVVGGGADAPASKPLVVSVNDNAGQTVVVWRREPDVSPTDEKPFTVVAIPRTIEGPVRFERQQ
;
A
#
# COMPACT_ATOMS: atom_id res chain seq x y z
N MET A 1 3.75 -4.07 -7.02
CA MET A 1 4.93 -3.53 -6.30
C MET A 1 5.53 -2.48 -7.20
N ILE A 2 5.90 -1.33 -6.66
CA ILE A 2 6.28 -0.14 -7.44
C ILE A 2 7.73 0.21 -7.05
N ARG A 3 8.66 0.07 -8.00
CA ARG A 3 10.10 0.23 -7.79
C ARG A 3 10.67 1.47 -8.48
N THR A 4 9.90 2.10 -9.35
CA THR A 4 10.34 3.25 -10.16
C THR A 4 9.34 4.39 -10.11
N GLU A 5 9.81 5.59 -10.45
CA GLU A 5 8.95 6.78 -10.53
C GLU A 5 7.89 6.65 -11.63
N GLU A 6 8.22 6.02 -12.76
CA GLU A 6 7.24 5.76 -13.83
C GLU A 6 6.10 4.85 -13.38
N GLU A 7 6.42 3.74 -12.71
CA GLU A 7 5.39 2.85 -12.14
C GLU A 7 4.54 3.57 -11.09
N TRP A 8 5.15 4.47 -10.32
CA TRP A 8 4.44 5.25 -9.31
C TRP A 8 3.48 6.26 -9.92
N ARG A 9 3.93 7.01 -10.93
CA ARG A 9 3.08 7.94 -11.69
C ARG A 9 1.94 7.19 -12.38
N ALA A 10 2.24 6.04 -12.98
CA ALA A 10 1.24 5.20 -13.63
C ALA A 10 0.22 4.68 -12.61
N PHE A 11 0.64 4.19 -11.44
CA PHE A 11 -0.29 3.79 -10.39
C PHE A 11 -1.13 4.98 -9.87
N TRP A 12 -0.47 6.11 -9.61
CA TRP A 12 -1.12 7.31 -9.06
C TRP A 12 -2.18 7.90 -9.99
N SER A 13 -2.00 7.82 -11.32
CA SER A 13 -3.00 8.29 -12.28
C SER A 13 -4.29 7.48 -12.28
N HIS A 14 -4.27 6.24 -11.77
CA HIS A 14 -5.46 5.42 -11.58
C HIS A 14 -6.17 5.70 -10.26
N LEU A 15 -5.55 6.48 -9.36
CA LEU A 15 -6.14 6.83 -8.09
C LEU A 15 -7.07 8.04 -8.27
N PRO A 16 -8.25 8.04 -7.63
CA PRO A 16 -9.19 9.15 -7.71
C PRO A 16 -8.78 10.31 -6.80
N THR A 17 -7.56 10.82 -7.00
CA THR A 17 -7.01 11.90 -6.22
C THR A 17 -6.73 13.12 -7.08
N ARG A 18 -7.03 14.30 -6.55
CA ARG A 18 -6.63 15.58 -7.13
C ARG A 18 -5.25 16.04 -6.65
N GLN A 19 -4.63 15.26 -5.77
CA GLN A 19 -3.30 15.56 -5.26
C GLN A 19 -2.26 15.27 -6.35
N THR A 20 -1.25 16.14 -6.42
CA THR A 20 -0.07 15.91 -7.24
C THR A 20 0.66 14.66 -6.77
N VAL A 21 1.26 13.92 -7.71
CA VAL A 21 2.04 12.72 -7.41
C VAL A 21 3.10 13.05 -6.35
N PRO A 22 3.09 12.39 -5.18
CA PRO A 22 4.08 12.63 -4.15
C PRO A 22 5.48 12.30 -4.66
N PRO A 23 6.50 13.14 -4.38
CA PRO A 23 7.88 12.81 -4.70
C PRO A 23 8.36 11.69 -3.79
N ILE A 24 8.90 10.62 -4.39
CA ILE A 24 9.40 9.44 -3.68
C ILE A 24 10.83 9.16 -4.16
N ASP A 25 11.75 9.01 -3.21
CA ASP A 25 13.12 8.61 -3.51
C ASP A 25 13.21 7.09 -3.64
N PHE A 26 13.02 6.58 -4.86
CA PHE A 26 13.12 5.16 -5.17
C PHE A 26 14.54 4.59 -5.04
N SER A 27 15.57 5.44 -4.85
CA SER A 27 16.90 4.95 -4.50
C SER A 27 16.93 4.39 -3.07
N ARG A 28 15.99 4.82 -2.22
CA ARG A 28 15.90 4.47 -0.80
C ARG A 28 14.64 3.69 -0.42
N ALA A 29 13.62 3.69 -1.27
CA ALA A 29 12.36 3.05 -0.98
C ALA A 29 11.76 2.25 -2.15
N THR A 30 11.01 1.20 -1.81
CA THR A 30 10.07 0.51 -2.71
C THR A 30 8.67 0.76 -2.18
N LEU A 31 7.70 1.00 -3.06
CA LEU A 31 6.31 1.21 -2.65
C LEU A 31 5.46 -0.06 -2.83
N PHE A 32 4.58 -0.30 -1.86
CA PHE A 32 3.57 -1.34 -1.88
C PHE A 32 2.20 -0.72 -1.73
N ALA A 33 1.32 -0.98 -2.69
CA ALA A 33 -0.08 -0.61 -2.62
C ALA A 33 -0.90 -1.83 -2.19
N VAL A 34 -1.68 -1.67 -1.13
CA VAL A 34 -2.71 -2.61 -0.70
C VAL A 34 -4.05 -2.04 -1.13
N VAL A 35 -4.73 -2.70 -2.06
CA VAL A 35 -6.04 -2.28 -2.55
C VAL A 35 -7.10 -3.16 -1.92
N GLY A 36 -8.07 -2.54 -1.24
CA GLY A 36 -9.25 -3.22 -0.71
C GLY A 36 -10.10 -3.77 -1.86
N GLY A 37 -10.20 -5.09 -1.95
CA GLY A 37 -10.97 -5.78 -2.98
C GLY A 37 -11.95 -6.76 -2.37
N GLY A 38 -13.25 -6.49 -2.55
CA GLY A 38 -14.34 -7.42 -2.30
C GLY A 38 -15.66 -6.75 -2.62
N ALA A 39 -16.38 -7.25 -3.63
CA ALA A 39 -17.67 -6.71 -4.07
C ALA A 39 -18.77 -6.77 -3.00
N ASP A 40 -18.54 -7.49 -1.90
CA ASP A 40 -19.51 -7.76 -0.83
C ASP A 40 -18.97 -7.46 0.58
N ALA A 41 -17.87 -6.70 0.70
CA ALA A 41 -17.34 -6.32 2.01
C ALA A 41 -18.00 -5.01 2.49
N PRO A 42 -18.42 -4.88 3.76
CA PRO A 42 -18.79 -3.58 4.33
C PRO A 42 -17.62 -2.62 4.09
N ALA A 43 -17.91 -1.37 3.72
CA ALA A 43 -16.92 -0.33 3.44
C ALA A 43 -15.75 -0.44 4.43
N SER A 44 -14.63 -1.00 3.98
CA SER A 44 -13.50 -1.36 4.84
C SER A 44 -12.22 -1.03 4.09
N LYS A 45 -11.37 -0.22 4.71
CA LYS A 45 -10.09 0.16 4.15
C LYS A 45 -8.98 -0.69 4.73
N PRO A 46 -7.99 -1.10 3.91
CA PRO A 46 -6.76 -1.68 4.45
C PRO A 46 -6.01 -0.59 5.20
N LEU A 47 -5.76 -0.78 6.49
CA LEU A 47 -4.80 0.01 7.25
C LEU A 47 -3.55 -0.83 7.45
N VAL A 48 -2.40 -0.29 7.08
CA VAL A 48 -1.12 -0.92 7.41
C VAL A 48 -0.72 -0.50 8.82
N VAL A 49 -0.55 -1.51 9.67
CA VAL A 49 -0.31 -1.36 11.10
C VAL A 49 1.19 -1.33 11.40
N SER A 50 1.95 -2.18 10.73
CA SER A 50 3.41 -2.16 10.83
C SER A 50 4.07 -2.79 9.60
N VAL A 51 5.32 -2.39 9.37
CA VAL A 51 6.22 -3.03 8.41
C VAL A 51 7.45 -3.44 9.19
N ASN A 52 7.71 -4.75 9.24
CA ASN A 52 8.86 -5.29 9.95
C ASN A 52 9.75 -6.08 8.98
N ASP A 53 11.05 -6.05 9.20
CA ASP A 53 11.96 -7.03 8.61
C ASP A 53 12.10 -8.22 9.55
N ASN A 54 11.91 -9.43 9.04
CA ASN A 54 12.12 -10.68 9.75
C ASN A 54 13.06 -11.56 8.94
N ALA A 55 14.33 -11.58 9.33
CA ALA A 55 15.38 -12.38 8.69
C ALA A 55 15.47 -12.16 7.17
N GLY A 56 15.36 -10.91 6.72
CA GLY A 56 15.39 -10.54 5.30
C GLY A 56 14.06 -10.74 4.57
N GLN A 57 12.98 -11.12 5.26
CA GLN A 57 11.62 -11.10 4.75
C GLN A 57 10.88 -9.86 5.29
N THR A 58 10.32 -9.02 4.42
CA THR A 58 9.41 -7.96 4.88
C THR A 58 8.06 -8.54 5.20
N VAL A 59 7.58 -8.28 6.41
CA VAL A 59 6.24 -8.59 6.85
C VAL A 59 5.46 -7.27 6.96
N VAL A 60 4.50 -7.09 6.06
CA VAL A 60 3.53 -6.00 6.11
C VAL A 60 2.31 -6.49 6.89
N VAL A 61 2.17 -6.02 8.11
CA VAL A 61 1.01 -6.32 8.97
C VAL A 61 -0.06 -5.29 8.68
N TRP A 62 -1.25 -5.76 8.29
CA TRP A 62 -2.37 -4.90 7.95
C TRP A 62 -3.66 -5.38 8.61
N ARG A 63 -4.61 -4.46 8.84
CA ARG A 63 -5.95 -4.78 9.31
C ARG A 63 -7.00 -4.11 8.43
N ARG A 64 -8.24 -4.58 8.53
CA ARG A 64 -9.38 -3.85 7.97
C ARG A 64 -9.89 -2.90 9.03
N GLU A 65 -10.15 -1.66 8.64
CA GLU A 65 -10.90 -0.72 9.45
C GLU A 65 -12.14 -0.27 8.70
N PRO A 66 -13.20 0.14 9.41
CA PRO A 66 -14.35 0.77 8.77
C PRO A 66 -13.90 1.92 7.88
N ASP A 67 -14.29 1.85 6.62
CA ASP A 67 -14.12 2.94 5.68
C ASP A 67 -15.36 3.82 5.78
N VAL A 68 -15.19 4.98 6.41
CA VAL A 68 -16.22 6.01 6.54
C VAL A 68 -16.20 6.97 5.34
N SER A 69 -15.46 6.63 4.29
CA SER A 69 -15.38 7.44 3.09
C SER A 69 -16.73 7.42 2.36
N PRO A 70 -17.27 8.58 1.97
CA PRO A 70 -18.58 8.67 1.30
C PRO A 70 -18.55 8.24 -0.18
N THR A 71 -17.50 7.53 -0.60
CA THR A 71 -17.18 7.26 -2.00
C THR A 71 -17.27 5.78 -2.28
N ASP A 72 -17.90 5.38 -3.40
CA ASP A 72 -17.91 3.98 -3.92
C ASP A 72 -16.52 3.52 -4.45
N GLU A 73 -15.48 4.25 -4.11
CA GLU A 73 -14.12 4.04 -4.57
C GLU A 73 -13.44 2.99 -3.72
N LYS A 74 -12.69 2.08 -4.35
CA LYS A 74 -11.98 1.03 -3.63
C LYS A 74 -10.91 1.67 -2.74
N PRO A 75 -10.98 1.53 -1.41
CA PRO A 75 -9.97 2.11 -0.55
C PRO A 75 -8.64 1.42 -0.78
N PHE A 76 -7.57 2.21 -0.85
CA PHE A 76 -6.21 1.72 -0.98
C PHE A 76 -5.31 2.38 0.06
N THR A 77 -4.25 1.69 0.44
CA THR A 77 -3.17 2.23 1.27
C THR A 77 -1.85 1.98 0.57
N VAL A 78 -1.01 3.00 0.48
CA VAL A 78 0.35 2.90 -0.04
C VAL A 78 1.33 2.97 1.11
N VAL A 79 2.33 2.10 1.09
CA VAL A 79 3.39 2.04 2.08
C VAL A 79 4.74 2.08 1.39
N ALA A 80 5.64 2.91 1.90
CA ALA A 80 7.04 2.90 1.52
C ALA A 80 7.81 1.95 2.44
N ILE A 81 8.56 1.02 1.85
CA ILE A 81 9.50 0.17 2.57
C ILE A 81 10.93 0.50 2.14
N PRO A 82 11.93 0.39 3.03
CA PRO A 82 13.33 0.60 2.66
C PRO A 82 13.76 -0.29 1.48
N ARG A 83 14.51 0.27 0.52
CA ARG A 83 15.02 -0.46 -0.65
C ARG A 83 16.03 -1.55 -0.28
N THR A 84 16.65 -1.46 0.90
CA THR A 84 17.52 -2.51 1.45
C THR A 84 16.81 -3.85 1.63
N ILE A 85 15.47 -3.86 1.54
CA ILE A 85 14.69 -5.07 1.57
C ILE A 85 14.50 -5.59 0.14
N GLU A 86 15.34 -6.55 -0.24
CA GLU A 86 15.27 -7.25 -1.52
C GLU A 86 14.58 -8.62 -1.41
N GLY A 87 14.27 -9.07 -0.20
CA GLY A 87 13.63 -10.35 0.04
C GLY A 87 12.12 -10.37 -0.20
N PRO A 88 11.48 -11.55 -0.07
CA PRO A 88 10.05 -11.70 -0.31
C PRO A 88 9.24 -10.81 0.63
N VAL A 89 8.14 -10.26 0.13
CA VAL A 89 7.19 -9.49 0.94
C VAL A 89 5.99 -10.37 1.27
N ARG A 90 5.74 -10.52 2.57
CA ARG A 90 4.61 -11.26 3.12
C ARG A 90 3.59 -10.27 3.69
N PHE A 91 2.32 -10.51 3.40
CA PHE A 91 1.23 -9.77 3.99
C PHE A 91 0.58 -10.60 5.08
N GLU A 92 0.56 -10.08 6.30
CA GLU A 92 -0.11 -10.72 7.44
C GLU A 92 -1.29 -9.87 7.88
N ARG A 93 -2.46 -10.49 7.97
CA ARG A 93 -3.65 -9.82 8.48
C ARG A 93 -3.60 -9.86 10.01
N GLN A 94 -3.53 -8.70 10.65
CA GLN A 94 -3.81 -8.59 12.08
C GLN A 94 -5.29 -8.90 12.29
N GLN A 95 -5.56 -9.94 13.09
CA GLN A 95 -6.92 -10.32 13.49
C GLN A 95 -7.51 -9.32 14.47
#